data_AF-A0AA35RXH4-F1
#
_entry.id   AF-A0AA35RXH4-F1
#
_cell.length_a   1.000
_cell.length_b   1.000
_cell.length_c   1.000
_cell.angle_alpha   90.00
_cell.angle_beta   90.00
_cell.angle_gamma   90.00
#
_symmetry.space_group_name_H-M   'P 1'
#
loop_
_entity.id
_entity.type
_entity.pdbx_description
1 polymer ?
#
loop_
_entity_poly.entity_id
_entity_poly.type
_entity_poly.pdbx_seq_one_letter_code
_entity_poly.pdbx_strand_id
1 'polypeptide(L)'
;MPLSIGMLRLGRTRVLPRLGRGGNQVRGYDTRNCFGHRVKAAPKIPVKEEWLRRREAQPNLWRLVCAYRDHGHRVADLDPLQLTPSSPLPELEPSSYGLGGSEAETILYPTEGLVHGHPHQQAPLSDIVHHLKNVYCGSLTLESAHIMDMEEKEWLAQKYEETKSRPLSEVNQRSLLWEMVRSQTLDNFLGKKFGTLKRYGAEGAEAMMAFFQEAFSSAASGGVSDVIIGMPHRGRLNLLIGMLHFSPTALFHKIRGNAEFYEGAPSVGDVLSHICTLCPHEQ
;
A
#
# COMPACT_ATOMS: atom_id res chain seq x y z
N MET A 1 -18.35 -52.07 -38.55
CA MET A 1 -19.13 -50.88 -38.13
C MET A 1 -18.16 -49.78 -37.77
N PRO A 2 -18.19 -48.63 -38.47
CA PRO A 2 -17.20 -47.57 -38.29
C PRO A 2 -17.48 -46.78 -37.01
N LEU A 3 -16.45 -46.60 -36.18
CA LEU A 3 -16.45 -45.69 -35.04
C LEU A 3 -16.35 -44.26 -35.56
N SER A 4 -17.47 -43.55 -35.49
CA SER A 4 -17.58 -42.11 -35.71
C SER A 4 -16.72 -41.37 -34.67
N ILE A 5 -15.59 -40.81 -35.11
CA ILE A 5 -14.88 -39.75 -34.38
C ILE A 5 -15.69 -38.47 -34.60
N GLY A 6 -16.55 -38.15 -33.63
CA GLY A 6 -17.27 -36.90 -33.57
C GLY A 6 -16.30 -35.75 -33.26
N MET A 7 -15.84 -35.06 -34.30
CA MET A 7 -15.12 -33.80 -34.18
C MET A 7 -16.09 -32.74 -33.63
N LEU A 8 -16.04 -32.49 -32.32
CA LEU A 8 -16.87 -31.51 -31.64
C LEU A 8 -16.34 -30.11 -31.98
N ARG A 9 -17.01 -29.46 -32.94
CA ARG A 9 -16.77 -28.07 -33.36
C ARG A 9 -16.85 -27.16 -32.12
N LEU A 10 -15.70 -26.67 -31.65
CA LEU A 10 -15.60 -25.61 -30.64
C LEU A 10 -16.11 -24.29 -31.25
N GLY A 11 -17.43 -24.16 -31.31
CA GLY A 11 -18.13 -22.99 -31.82
C GLY A 11 -19.30 -22.70 -30.90
N ARG A 12 -19.01 -22.20 -29.71
CA ARG A 12 -19.88 -21.40 -28.83
C ARG A 12 -19.11 -21.15 -27.54
N THR A 13 -18.65 -19.92 -27.38
CA THR A 13 -18.28 -19.30 -26.11
C THR A 13 -19.25 -19.77 -25.02
N ARG A 14 -18.79 -20.66 -24.14
CA ARG A 14 -19.55 -21.02 -22.92
C ARG A 14 -19.47 -19.81 -21.99
N VAL A 15 -20.45 -18.94 -22.13
CA VAL A 15 -20.69 -17.83 -21.21
C VAL A 15 -21.21 -18.44 -19.90
N LEU A 16 -20.45 -18.31 -18.83
CA LEU A 16 -20.97 -18.57 -17.49
C LEU A 16 -21.93 -17.42 -17.13
N PRO A 17 -23.22 -17.68 -16.88
CA PRO A 17 -24.13 -16.63 -16.43
C PRO A 17 -23.79 -16.25 -14.98
N ARG A 18 -23.70 -14.96 -14.70
CA ARG A 18 -23.60 -14.44 -13.33
C ARG A 18 -24.97 -14.51 -12.64
N LEU A 19 -24.98 -15.05 -11.42
CA LEU A 19 -25.91 -14.63 -10.38
C LEU A 19 -25.51 -13.20 -9.95
N GLY A 20 -26.26 -12.17 -10.39
CA GLY A 20 -26.08 -10.80 -9.89
C GLY A 20 -26.35 -9.70 -10.92
N ARG A 21 -27.21 -8.75 -10.54
CA ARG A 21 -27.87 -7.71 -11.35
C ARG A 21 -26.93 -6.75 -12.11
N GLY A 22 -27.33 -6.42 -13.34
CA GLY A 22 -27.16 -5.09 -13.95
C GLY A 22 -25.91 -4.85 -14.81
N GLY A 23 -26.06 -5.02 -16.13
CA GLY A 23 -25.11 -4.51 -17.14
C GLY A 23 -24.58 -5.58 -18.10
N ASN A 24 -24.88 -5.42 -19.39
CA ASN A 24 -24.52 -6.33 -20.50
C ASN A 24 -23.00 -6.32 -20.87
N GLN A 25 -22.10 -6.15 -19.91
CA GLN A 25 -20.65 -6.31 -20.15
C GLN A 25 -20.23 -7.75 -19.90
N VAL A 26 -20.12 -8.52 -20.98
CA VAL A 26 -19.44 -9.82 -20.97
C VAL A 26 -17.94 -9.55 -20.83
N ARG A 27 -17.39 -9.69 -19.62
CA ARG A 27 -15.93 -9.75 -19.42
C ARG A 27 -15.45 -11.15 -19.84
N GLY A 28 -15.04 -11.29 -21.09
CA GLY A 28 -14.44 -12.53 -21.59
C GLY A 28 -13.07 -12.78 -20.95
N TYR A 29 -12.87 -14.00 -20.44
CA TYR A 29 -11.59 -14.51 -19.93
C TYR A 29 -10.69 -15.07 -21.04
N ASP A 30 -11.13 -14.98 -22.30
CA ASP A 30 -10.43 -15.50 -23.46
C ASP A 30 -9.84 -14.36 -24.28
N THR A 31 -8.52 -14.27 -24.30
CA THR A 31 -7.80 -13.60 -25.39
C THR A 31 -7.03 -14.67 -26.15
N ARG A 32 -7.18 -14.70 -27.48
CA ARG A 32 -6.50 -15.66 -28.37
C ARG A 32 -6.73 -17.15 -28.02
N ASN A 33 -7.97 -17.56 -27.74
CA ASN A 33 -8.35 -18.96 -27.44
C ASN A 33 -7.70 -19.57 -26.17
N CYS A 34 -7.20 -18.77 -25.24
CA CYS A 34 -6.65 -19.26 -23.97
C CYS A 34 -7.55 -18.87 -22.79
N PHE A 35 -8.10 -19.88 -22.11
CA PHE A 35 -8.95 -19.71 -20.93
C PHE A 35 -8.15 -19.07 -19.78
N GLY A 36 -8.73 -18.03 -19.18
CA GLY A 36 -8.15 -17.37 -18.01
C GLY A 36 -7.07 -16.34 -18.34
N HIS A 37 -6.73 -16.15 -19.63
CA HIS A 37 -5.77 -15.14 -20.05
C HIS A 37 -6.47 -13.95 -20.69
N ARG A 38 -6.29 -12.78 -20.08
CA ARG A 38 -6.70 -11.50 -20.64
C ARG A 38 -5.48 -10.64 -20.91
N VAL A 39 -5.26 -10.27 -22.17
CA VAL A 39 -4.30 -9.21 -22.53
C VAL A 39 -4.71 -7.94 -21.80
N LYS A 40 -3.85 -7.47 -20.89
CA LYS A 40 -4.05 -6.19 -20.21
C LYS A 40 -3.97 -5.09 -21.28
N ALA A 41 -5.03 -4.29 -21.41
CA ALA A 41 -4.91 -3.02 -22.07
C ALA A 41 -3.98 -2.16 -21.20
N ALA A 42 -2.93 -1.58 -21.78
CA ALA A 42 -2.09 -0.64 -21.07
C ALA A 42 -2.99 0.51 -20.58
N PRO A 43 -3.07 0.77 -19.26
CA PRO A 43 -3.81 1.92 -18.76
C PRO A 43 -3.13 3.16 -19.31
N LYS A 44 -3.77 3.82 -20.28
CA LYS A 44 -3.24 5.06 -20.83
C LYS A 44 -3.65 6.24 -19.95
N ILE A 45 -2.83 6.68 -19.02
CA ILE A 45 -3.02 7.94 -18.30
C ILE A 45 -2.03 8.95 -18.90
N PRO A 46 -2.38 9.59 -20.04
CA PRO A 46 -1.46 10.48 -20.71
C PRO A 46 -1.13 11.68 -19.83
N VAL A 47 0.15 12.03 -19.78
CA VAL A 47 0.60 13.29 -19.18
C VAL A 47 -0.05 14.44 -19.94
N LYS A 48 -0.64 15.40 -19.21
CA LYS A 48 -1.29 16.56 -19.84
C LYS A 48 -0.27 17.38 -20.63
N GLU A 49 -0.61 17.78 -21.86
CA GLU A 49 0.28 18.58 -22.71
C GLU A 49 0.73 19.89 -22.05
N GLU A 50 -0.14 20.50 -21.25
CA GLU A 50 0.17 21.72 -20.50
C GLU A 50 1.32 21.51 -19.49
N TRP A 51 1.41 20.33 -18.88
CA TRP A 51 2.48 19.99 -17.95
C TRP A 51 3.81 19.85 -18.69
N LEU A 52 3.80 19.25 -19.88
CA LEU A 52 4.99 19.14 -20.73
C LEU A 52 5.52 20.53 -21.10
N ARG A 53 4.66 21.45 -21.53
CA ARG A 53 5.07 22.84 -21.84
C ARG A 53 5.67 23.56 -20.64
N ARG A 54 5.13 23.33 -19.42
CA ARG A 54 5.69 23.92 -18.19
C ARG A 54 7.04 23.33 -17.81
N ARG A 55 7.24 22.02 -18.02
CA ARG A 55 8.53 21.34 -17.83
C ARG A 55 9.59 21.86 -18.79
N GLU A 56 9.22 22.08 -20.05
CA GLU A 56 10.09 22.70 -21.06
C GLU A 56 10.46 24.14 -20.70
N ALA A 57 9.52 24.92 -20.15
CA ALA A 57 9.76 26.29 -19.72
C ALA A 57 10.64 26.40 -18.46
N GLN A 58 10.62 25.38 -17.59
CA GLN A 58 11.35 25.35 -16.31
C GLN A 58 12.18 24.06 -16.16
N PRO A 59 13.19 23.83 -17.03
CA PRO A 59 13.89 22.55 -17.11
C PRO A 59 14.76 22.28 -15.87
N ASN A 60 15.40 23.31 -15.30
CA ASN A 60 16.25 23.15 -14.11
C ASN A 60 15.41 22.79 -12.89
N LEU A 61 14.26 23.44 -12.70
CA LEU A 61 13.34 23.11 -11.61
C LEU A 61 12.77 21.70 -11.78
N TRP A 62 12.38 21.33 -13.01
CA TRP A 62 11.91 19.97 -13.28
C TRP A 62 12.97 18.91 -12.97
N ARG A 63 14.24 19.14 -13.34
CA ARG A 63 15.35 18.23 -13.00
C ARG A 63 15.53 18.08 -11.49
N LEU A 64 15.39 19.16 -10.72
CA LEU A 64 15.41 19.10 -9.26
C LEU A 64 14.25 18.24 -8.74
N VAL A 65 13.03 18.44 -9.22
CA VAL A 65 11.87 17.61 -8.83
C VAL A 65 12.10 16.13 -9.14
N CYS A 66 12.59 15.82 -10.34
CA CYS A 66 12.96 14.45 -10.70
C CYS A 66 14.01 13.86 -9.75
N ALA A 67 15.01 14.64 -9.35
CA ALA A 67 16.02 14.19 -8.41
C ALA A 67 15.43 13.85 -7.03
N TYR A 68 14.47 14.63 -6.52
CA TYR A 68 13.74 14.27 -5.29
C TYR A 68 12.91 13.00 -5.46
N ARG A 69 12.23 12.82 -6.60
CA ARG A 69 11.46 11.60 -6.93
C ARG A 69 12.33 10.35 -7.03
N ASP A 70 13.54 10.49 -7.58
CA ASP A 70 14.43 9.37 -7.85
C ASP A 70 15.37 9.06 -6.68
N HIS A 71 15.72 10.05 -5.86
CA HIS A 71 16.77 9.91 -4.83
C HIS A 71 16.37 10.35 -3.41
N GLY A 72 15.20 10.98 -3.23
CA GLY A 72 14.78 11.49 -1.90
C GLY A 72 14.70 10.40 -0.83
N HIS A 73 14.36 9.17 -1.21
CA HIS A 73 14.33 8.00 -0.32
C HIS A 73 15.67 7.70 0.36
N ARG A 74 16.81 8.10 -0.24
CA ARG A 74 18.16 7.86 0.31
C ARG A 74 18.46 8.70 1.54
N VAL A 75 17.75 9.81 1.72
CA VAL A 75 17.93 10.74 2.85
C VAL A 75 16.68 10.83 3.74
N ALA A 76 15.72 9.92 3.53
CA ALA A 76 14.45 9.90 4.25
C ALA A 76 14.60 9.41 5.70
N ASP A 77 13.81 9.97 6.60
CA ASP A 77 13.80 9.63 8.03
C ASP A 77 12.93 8.38 8.29
N LEU A 78 13.43 7.21 7.89
CA LEU A 78 12.69 5.94 7.97
C LEU A 78 13.00 5.11 9.22
N ASP A 79 14.13 5.36 9.89
CA ASP A 79 14.60 4.58 11.03
C ASP A 79 14.03 5.17 12.34
N PRO A 80 13.05 4.51 12.99
CA PRO A 80 12.48 5.02 14.24
C PRO A 80 13.48 5.05 15.39
N LEU A 81 14.61 4.34 15.28
CA LEU A 81 15.68 4.33 16.28
C LEU A 81 16.81 5.33 15.94
N GLN A 82 16.76 5.95 14.76
CA GLN A 82 17.75 6.93 14.28
C GLN A 82 19.21 6.44 14.37
N LEU A 83 19.43 5.14 14.12
CA LEU A 83 20.76 4.54 14.19
C LEU A 83 21.59 4.85 12.93
N THR A 84 20.91 5.11 11.81
CA THR A 84 21.57 5.38 10.53
C THR A 84 21.71 6.89 10.33
N PRO A 85 22.94 7.43 10.26
CA PRO A 85 23.14 8.85 9.99
C PRO A 85 22.74 9.18 8.55
N SER A 86 21.92 10.23 8.38
CA SER A 86 21.61 10.76 7.05
C SER A 86 22.81 11.50 6.50
N SER A 87 23.18 11.19 5.25
CA SER A 87 24.27 11.88 4.54
C SER A 87 23.68 12.88 3.56
N PRO A 88 24.24 14.11 3.45
CA PRO A 88 23.77 15.07 2.47
C PRO A 88 23.97 14.52 1.06
N LEU A 89 23.01 14.78 0.18
CA LEU A 89 23.01 14.27 -1.19
C LEU A 89 23.13 15.44 -2.18
N PRO A 90 24.27 15.61 -2.88
CA PRO A 90 24.48 16.70 -3.84
C PRO A 90 23.42 16.78 -4.94
N GLU A 91 22.82 15.64 -5.30
CA GLU A 91 21.74 15.53 -6.28
C GLU A 91 20.46 16.25 -5.84
N LEU A 92 20.28 16.52 -4.54
CA LEU A 92 19.11 17.22 -3.99
C LEU A 92 19.38 18.70 -3.70
N GLU A 93 20.62 19.16 -3.91
CA GLU A 93 21.01 20.56 -3.72
C GLU A 93 20.56 21.41 -4.92
N PRO A 94 19.78 22.48 -4.72
CA PRO A 94 19.31 23.34 -5.81
C PRO A 94 20.47 23.95 -6.63
N SER A 95 21.59 24.27 -5.97
CA SER A 95 22.77 24.85 -6.59
C SER A 95 23.37 23.95 -7.68
N SER A 96 23.24 22.62 -7.55
CA SER A 96 23.66 21.64 -8.56
C SER A 96 22.92 21.78 -9.90
N TYR A 97 21.76 22.43 -9.90
CA TYR A 97 20.92 22.67 -11.09
C TYR A 97 20.96 24.13 -11.56
N GLY A 98 21.88 24.94 -11.01
CA GLY A 98 21.90 26.38 -11.27
C GLY A 98 20.71 27.13 -10.67
N LEU A 99 20.04 26.53 -9.67
CA LEU A 99 18.96 27.14 -8.92
C LEU A 99 19.54 27.65 -7.59
N GLY A 100 19.67 28.96 -7.43
CA GLY A 100 20.23 29.56 -6.22
C GLY A 100 20.74 30.98 -6.42
N GLY A 101 21.23 31.59 -5.35
CA GLY A 101 21.65 32.99 -5.32
C GLY A 101 20.55 33.94 -4.86
N SER A 102 20.92 35.17 -4.51
CA SER A 102 20.02 36.18 -3.92
C SER A 102 18.85 36.55 -4.84
N GLU A 103 19.02 36.45 -6.15
CA GLU A 103 17.95 36.72 -7.12
C GLU A 103 16.91 35.58 -7.17
N ALA A 104 17.32 34.34 -6.94
CA ALA A 104 16.44 33.17 -7.00
C ALA A 104 15.40 33.11 -5.86
N GLU A 105 15.65 33.82 -4.75
CA GLU A 105 14.71 33.94 -3.63
C GLU A 105 13.53 34.85 -3.94
N THR A 106 13.68 35.76 -4.92
CA THR A 106 12.60 36.70 -5.32
C THR A 106 11.76 36.16 -6.48
N ILE A 107 12.26 35.15 -7.21
CA ILE A 107 11.57 34.55 -8.35
C ILE A 107 10.48 33.59 -7.86
N LEU A 108 9.26 33.80 -8.35
CA LEU A 108 8.16 32.87 -8.16
C LEU A 108 8.11 31.88 -9.33
N TYR A 109 8.26 30.59 -9.01
CA TYR A 109 8.20 29.52 -9.98
C TYR A 109 6.79 28.93 -10.05
N PRO A 110 6.29 28.54 -11.24
CA PRO A 110 5.06 27.78 -11.34
C PRO A 110 5.21 26.42 -10.67
N THR A 111 4.16 25.97 -9.98
CA THR A 111 4.15 24.67 -9.27
C THR A 111 3.30 23.64 -10.00
N GLU A 112 2.14 24.04 -10.52
CA GLU A 112 1.23 23.13 -11.20
C GLU A 112 1.88 22.52 -12.45
N GLY A 113 1.82 21.18 -12.56
CA GLY A 113 2.46 20.39 -13.62
C GLY A 113 3.92 20.04 -13.37
N LEU A 114 4.54 20.62 -12.34
CA LEU A 114 5.91 20.37 -11.90
C LEU A 114 5.92 19.67 -10.53
N VAL A 115 5.22 20.22 -9.55
CA VAL A 115 5.10 19.70 -8.18
C VAL A 115 3.61 19.56 -7.85
N HIS A 116 3.14 18.33 -7.72
CA HIS A 116 1.74 18.06 -7.40
C HIS A 116 1.49 18.31 -5.91
N GLY A 117 0.24 18.60 -5.53
CA GLY A 117 -0.13 18.79 -4.13
C GLY A 117 0.41 20.05 -3.45
N HIS A 118 1.13 20.93 -4.16
CA HIS A 118 1.57 22.22 -3.63
C HIS A 118 0.38 23.18 -3.44
N PRO A 119 0.28 23.91 -2.30
CA PRO A 119 -0.89 24.73 -1.98
C PRO A 119 -1.06 25.97 -2.86
N HIS A 120 0.05 26.50 -3.39
CA HIS A 120 0.07 27.70 -4.22
C HIS A 120 0.45 27.37 -5.66
N GLN A 121 -0.14 28.08 -6.64
CA GLN A 121 0.14 27.92 -8.08
C GLN A 121 1.54 28.43 -8.49
N GLN A 122 2.08 29.35 -7.69
CA GLN A 122 3.45 29.82 -7.81
C GLN A 122 4.05 29.94 -6.41
N ALA A 123 5.35 29.67 -6.28
CA ALA A 123 6.06 29.70 -5.00
C ALA A 123 7.54 30.04 -5.19
N PRO A 124 8.19 30.65 -4.20
CA PRO A 124 9.64 30.81 -4.21
C PRO A 124 10.33 29.44 -4.15
N LEU A 125 11.56 29.37 -4.63
CA LEU A 125 12.34 28.13 -4.68
C LEU A 125 12.47 27.46 -3.29
N SER A 126 12.61 28.26 -2.23
CA SER A 126 12.71 27.79 -0.85
C SER A 126 11.51 26.93 -0.44
N ASP A 127 10.30 27.40 -0.78
CA ASP A 127 9.05 26.75 -0.41
C ASP A 127 8.85 25.46 -1.19
N ILE A 128 9.24 25.46 -2.48
CA ILE A 128 9.21 24.26 -3.32
C ILE A 128 10.17 23.21 -2.77
N VAL A 129 11.41 23.58 -2.45
CA VAL A 129 12.41 22.66 -1.90
C VAL A 129 11.97 22.11 -0.55
N HIS A 130 11.40 22.97 0.31
CA HIS A 130 10.86 22.54 1.60
C HIS A 130 9.70 21.56 1.42
N HIS A 131 8.80 21.81 0.47
CA HIS A 131 7.71 20.89 0.13
C HIS A 131 8.25 19.54 -0.36
N LEU A 132 9.20 19.53 -1.29
CA LEU A 132 9.81 18.30 -1.81
C LEU A 132 10.53 17.50 -0.71
N LYS A 133 11.26 18.17 0.19
CA LYS A 133 11.89 17.53 1.36
C LYS A 133 10.84 16.88 2.27
N ASN A 134 9.73 17.57 2.56
CA ASN A 134 8.66 17.02 3.39
C ASN A 134 7.95 15.82 2.74
N VAL A 135 7.82 15.83 1.42
CA VAL A 135 7.16 14.74 0.68
C VAL A 135 8.07 13.52 0.52
N TYR A 136 9.33 13.71 0.11
CA TYR A 136 10.23 12.62 -0.29
C TYR A 136 11.25 12.21 0.77
N CYS A 137 11.57 13.09 1.73
CA CYS A 137 12.63 12.88 2.72
C CYS A 137 12.09 12.78 4.16
N GLY A 138 10.77 12.68 4.35
CA GLY A 138 10.15 12.52 5.66
C GLY A 138 10.08 11.06 6.13
N SER A 139 9.12 10.77 7.01
CA SER A 139 8.85 9.43 7.58
C SER A 139 8.12 8.45 6.65
N LEU A 140 7.87 8.87 5.41
CA LEU A 140 7.39 8.04 4.32
C LEU A 140 8.10 8.56 3.08
N THR A 141 8.50 7.64 2.21
CA THR A 141 9.16 7.96 0.95
C THR A 141 8.67 7.03 -0.16
N LEU A 142 9.10 7.31 -1.39
CA LEU A 142 8.74 6.58 -2.59
C LEU A 142 10.00 6.24 -3.39
N GLU A 143 10.09 4.97 -3.79
CA GLU A 143 11.03 4.52 -4.81
C GLU A 143 10.25 4.24 -6.09
N SER A 144 10.48 5.05 -7.13
CA SER A 144 9.77 4.93 -8.41
C SER A 144 10.67 4.87 -9.65
N ALA A 145 11.98 5.06 -9.47
CA ALA A 145 12.93 5.11 -10.58
C ALA A 145 13.02 3.81 -11.39
N HIS A 146 12.67 2.67 -10.79
CA HIS A 146 12.67 1.36 -11.44
C HIS A 146 11.43 1.08 -12.30
N ILE A 147 10.39 1.94 -12.22
CA ILE A 147 9.17 1.80 -13.02
C ILE A 147 9.47 2.25 -14.45
N MET A 148 9.31 1.35 -15.42
CA MET A 148 9.60 1.62 -16.84
C MET A 148 8.49 2.42 -17.53
N ASP A 149 7.24 2.26 -17.08
CA ASP A 149 6.10 2.95 -17.66
C ASP A 149 6.02 4.39 -17.11
N MET A 150 6.10 5.36 -18.02
CA MET A 150 6.11 6.78 -17.66
C MET A 150 4.77 7.24 -17.07
N GLU A 151 3.67 6.67 -17.52
CA GLU A 151 2.33 7.07 -17.07
C GLU A 151 2.04 6.50 -15.68
N GLU A 152 2.47 5.27 -15.39
CA GLU A 152 2.46 4.71 -14.04
C GLU A 152 3.34 5.53 -13.09
N LYS A 153 4.55 5.92 -13.53
CA LYS A 153 5.45 6.75 -12.73
C LYS A 153 4.84 8.12 -12.41
N GLU A 154 4.23 8.78 -13.41
CA GLU A 154 3.57 10.07 -13.21
C GLU A 154 2.34 9.96 -12.32
N TRP A 155 1.49 8.94 -12.54
CA TRP A 155 0.31 8.69 -11.71
C TRP A 155 0.70 8.46 -10.25
N LEU A 156 1.74 7.66 -10.01
CA LEU A 156 2.21 7.35 -8.66
C LEU A 156 2.77 8.60 -7.97
N ALA A 157 3.60 9.38 -8.67
CA ALA A 157 4.12 10.64 -8.15
C ALA A 157 2.99 11.61 -7.80
N GLN A 158 2.00 11.76 -8.70
CA GLN A 158 0.82 12.60 -8.45
C GLN A 158 0.06 12.13 -7.21
N LYS A 159 -0.27 10.84 -7.11
CA LYS A 159 -1.01 10.30 -5.97
C LYS A 159 -0.24 10.44 -4.67
N TYR A 160 1.05 10.20 -4.69
CA TYR A 160 1.92 10.28 -3.53
C TYR A 160 2.02 11.72 -2.99
N GLU A 161 2.35 12.68 -3.87
CA GLU A 161 2.45 14.10 -3.54
C GLU A 161 1.09 14.66 -3.04
N GLU A 162 -0.02 14.30 -3.69
CA GLU A 162 -1.36 14.69 -3.24
C GLU A 162 -1.75 14.09 -1.88
N THR A 163 -1.35 12.85 -1.59
CA THR A 163 -1.71 12.16 -0.33
C THR A 163 -0.99 12.79 0.85
N LYS A 164 0.29 13.15 0.69
CA LYS A 164 1.06 13.81 1.74
C LYS A 164 0.49 15.17 2.16
N SER A 165 -0.18 15.86 1.25
CA SER A 165 -0.83 17.15 1.55
C SER A 165 -2.18 17.03 2.27
N ARG A 166 -2.70 15.82 2.53
CA ARG A 166 -4.01 15.61 3.17
C ARG A 166 -3.87 15.18 4.64
N PRO A 167 -4.28 16.02 5.61
CA PRO A 167 -4.26 15.61 7.00
C PRO A 167 -5.34 14.56 7.30
N LEU A 168 -5.03 13.63 8.21
CA LEU A 168 -6.01 12.69 8.75
C LEU A 168 -6.97 13.41 9.70
N SER A 169 -8.26 13.06 9.66
CA SER A 169 -9.24 13.57 10.63
C SER A 169 -8.92 13.09 12.04
N GLU A 170 -9.28 13.86 13.07
CA GLU A 170 -9.06 13.46 14.47
C GLU A 170 -9.74 12.12 14.80
N VAL A 171 -10.91 11.87 14.22
CA VAL A 171 -11.64 10.60 14.40
C VAL A 171 -10.84 9.43 13.87
N ASN A 172 -10.27 9.56 12.66
CA ASN A 172 -9.44 8.52 12.08
C ASN A 172 -8.15 8.33 12.87
N GLN A 173 -7.49 9.42 13.30
CA GLN A 173 -6.29 9.34 14.13
C GLN A 173 -6.55 8.58 15.44
N ARG A 174 -7.66 8.88 16.13
CA ARG A 174 -8.06 8.16 17.35
C ARG A 174 -8.37 6.69 17.07
N SER A 175 -9.04 6.38 15.96
CA SER A 175 -9.33 4.99 15.59
C SER A 175 -8.05 4.18 15.36
N LEU A 176 -7.11 4.72 14.58
CA LEU A 176 -5.83 4.04 14.30
C LEU A 176 -5.01 3.88 15.59
N LEU A 177 -5.00 4.89 16.45
CA LEU A 177 -4.35 4.81 17.76
C LEU A 177 -4.96 3.69 18.63
N TRP A 178 -6.29 3.57 18.63
CA TRP A 178 -6.96 2.52 19.40
C TRP A 178 -6.54 1.11 18.95
N GLU A 179 -6.39 0.86 17.66
CA GLU A 179 -5.92 -0.44 17.17
C GLU A 179 -4.48 -0.74 17.60
N MET A 180 -3.60 0.27 17.57
CA MET A 180 -2.22 0.12 18.07
C MET A 180 -2.20 -0.18 19.57
N VAL A 181 -3.00 0.54 20.37
CA VAL A 181 -3.11 0.32 21.83
C VAL A 181 -3.67 -1.06 22.16
N ARG A 182 -4.68 -1.54 21.40
CA ARG A 182 -5.23 -2.89 21.55
C ARG A 182 -4.16 -3.95 21.31
N SER A 183 -3.38 -3.79 20.24
CA SER A 183 -2.25 -4.67 19.91
C SER A 183 -1.24 -4.73 21.05
N GLN A 184 -0.77 -3.57 21.52
CA GLN A 184 0.18 -3.49 22.63
C GLN A 184 -0.38 -4.09 23.93
N THR A 185 -1.67 -3.87 24.20
CA THR A 185 -2.35 -4.42 25.39
C THR A 185 -2.42 -5.93 25.36
N LEU A 186 -2.69 -6.53 24.19
CA LEU A 186 -2.70 -7.98 24.02
C LEU A 186 -1.32 -8.58 24.29
N ASP A 187 -0.26 -8.00 23.72
CA ASP A 187 1.11 -8.49 23.93
C ASP A 187 1.54 -8.37 25.39
N ASN A 188 1.23 -7.25 26.04
CA ASN A 188 1.47 -7.05 27.47
C ASN A 188 0.71 -8.07 28.34
N PHE A 189 -0.56 -8.36 27.99
CA PHE A 189 -1.36 -9.36 28.68
C PHE A 189 -0.76 -10.75 28.54
N LEU A 190 -0.41 -11.16 27.32
CA LEU A 190 0.20 -12.46 27.03
C LEU A 190 1.55 -12.60 27.76
N GLY A 191 2.38 -11.56 27.74
CA GLY A 191 3.65 -11.53 28.47
C GLY A 191 3.49 -11.70 29.98
N LYS A 192 2.46 -11.08 30.58
CA LYS A 192 2.18 -11.19 32.03
C LYS A 192 1.57 -12.54 32.42
N LYS A 193 0.65 -13.07 31.63
CA LYS A 193 -0.07 -14.31 31.97
C LYS A 193 0.65 -15.58 31.54
N PHE A 194 1.41 -15.52 30.45
CA PHE A 194 2.08 -16.66 29.83
C PHE A 194 3.56 -16.34 29.59
N GLY A 195 4.32 -16.13 30.67
CA GLY A 195 5.73 -15.69 30.57
C GLY A 195 6.66 -16.66 29.82
N THR A 196 6.33 -17.96 29.75
CA THR A 196 7.10 -18.98 29.02
C THR A 196 6.67 -19.11 27.55
N LEU A 197 5.60 -18.43 27.13
CA LEU A 197 5.05 -18.54 25.78
C LEU A 197 5.89 -17.76 24.76
N LYS A 198 6.31 -18.45 23.70
CA LYS A 198 6.84 -17.82 22.49
C LYS A 198 5.69 -17.26 21.65
N ARG A 199 5.37 -15.98 21.82
CA ARG A 199 4.20 -15.32 21.19
C ARG A 199 4.46 -14.62 19.85
N TYR A 200 5.71 -14.26 19.54
CA TYR A 200 6.08 -13.48 18.35
C TYR A 200 5.24 -12.20 18.17
N GLY A 201 5.12 -11.42 19.25
CA GLY A 201 4.24 -10.24 19.35
C GLY A 201 4.53 -9.13 18.34
N ALA A 202 3.66 -8.14 18.27
CA ALA A 202 3.77 -6.98 17.39
C ALA A 202 4.50 -5.79 18.04
N GLU A 203 5.10 -5.96 19.22
CA GLU A 203 5.80 -4.90 19.97
C GLU A 203 6.84 -4.16 19.12
N GLY A 204 6.70 -2.84 18.95
CA GLY A 204 7.52 -2.00 18.08
C GLY A 204 7.13 -2.02 16.60
N ALA A 205 6.06 -2.73 16.23
CA ALA A 205 5.50 -2.80 14.88
C ALA A 205 3.96 -2.70 14.89
N GLU A 206 3.37 -2.10 15.93
CA GLU A 206 1.93 -1.96 16.13
C GLU A 206 1.26 -1.15 15.00
N ALA A 207 2.02 -0.28 14.33
CA ALA A 207 1.58 0.45 13.14
C ALA A 207 1.08 -0.48 12.01
N MET A 208 1.47 -1.77 11.99
CA MET A 208 0.91 -2.74 11.06
C MET A 208 -0.61 -2.89 11.20
N MET A 209 -1.16 -2.68 12.40
CA MET A 209 -2.60 -2.76 12.63
C MET A 209 -3.29 -1.59 11.95
N ALA A 210 -2.75 -0.38 12.07
CA ALA A 210 -3.25 0.78 11.33
C ALA A 210 -3.23 0.53 9.81
N PHE A 211 -2.18 -0.11 9.28
CA PHE A 211 -2.12 -0.53 7.88
C PHE A 211 -3.24 -1.50 7.51
N PHE A 212 -3.47 -2.57 8.29
CA PHE A 212 -4.52 -3.54 7.98
C PHE A 212 -5.92 -2.91 8.06
N GLN A 213 -6.17 -2.04 9.03
CA GLN A 213 -7.44 -1.33 9.15
C GLN A 213 -7.73 -0.50 7.88
N GLU A 214 -6.76 0.29 7.44
CA GLU A 214 -6.92 1.11 6.23
C GLU A 214 -7.00 0.25 4.96
N ALA A 215 -6.20 -0.82 4.86
CA ALA A 215 -6.23 -1.73 3.74
C ALA A 215 -7.59 -2.43 3.59
N PHE A 216 -8.19 -2.89 4.69
CA PHE A 216 -9.52 -3.49 4.66
C PHE A 216 -10.61 -2.48 4.34
N SER A 217 -10.55 -1.27 4.93
CA SER A 217 -11.48 -0.18 4.64
C SER A 217 -11.44 0.24 3.16
N SER A 218 -10.23 0.39 2.63
CA SER A 218 -9.99 0.72 1.21
C SER A 218 -10.46 -0.40 0.28
N ALA A 219 -10.19 -1.67 0.63
CA ALA A 219 -10.67 -2.82 -0.14
C ALA A 219 -12.20 -2.89 -0.18
N ALA A 220 -12.86 -2.73 0.97
CA ALA A 220 -14.32 -2.71 1.08
C ALA A 220 -14.93 -1.55 0.28
N SER A 221 -14.37 -0.34 0.40
CA SER A 221 -14.80 0.83 -0.38
C SER A 221 -14.58 0.65 -1.88
N GLY A 222 -13.55 -0.12 -2.27
CA GLY A 222 -13.28 -0.52 -3.65
C GLY A 222 -14.16 -1.65 -4.19
N GLY A 223 -15.09 -2.19 -3.38
CA GLY A 223 -15.99 -3.28 -3.77
C GLY A 223 -15.31 -4.66 -3.84
N VAL A 224 -14.18 -4.84 -3.14
CA VAL A 224 -13.52 -6.15 -2.99
C VAL A 224 -14.35 -6.99 -2.02
N SER A 225 -14.74 -8.20 -2.44
CA SER A 225 -15.53 -9.12 -1.63
C SER A 225 -14.68 -10.02 -0.74
N ASP A 226 -13.48 -10.38 -1.19
CA ASP A 226 -12.65 -11.41 -0.55
C ASP A 226 -11.20 -10.93 -0.46
N VAL A 227 -10.61 -11.05 0.73
CA VAL A 227 -9.20 -10.74 0.99
C VAL A 227 -8.51 -12.00 1.53
N ILE A 228 -7.47 -12.43 0.83
CA ILE A 228 -6.65 -13.58 1.23
C ILE A 228 -5.34 -13.06 1.81
N ILE A 229 -5.03 -13.42 3.05
CA ILE A 229 -3.86 -12.93 3.78
C ILE A 229 -2.87 -14.07 4.01
N GLY A 230 -1.68 -13.96 3.43
CA GLY A 230 -0.51 -14.75 3.82
C GLY A 230 0.36 -13.93 4.77
N MET A 231 0.52 -14.39 6.02
CA MET A 231 1.27 -13.66 7.05
C MET A 231 2.18 -14.62 7.85
N PRO A 232 3.44 -14.22 8.15
CA PRO A 232 4.32 -14.99 9.04
C PRO A 232 3.85 -14.90 10.51
N HIS A 233 4.70 -15.32 11.45
CA HIS A 233 4.37 -15.36 12.87
C HIS A 233 4.29 -13.97 13.55
N ARG A 234 5.02 -12.95 13.08
CA ARG A 234 5.22 -11.67 13.77
C ARG A 234 3.91 -10.87 13.77
N GLY A 235 3.35 -10.60 14.95
CA GLY A 235 2.08 -9.87 15.09
C GLY A 235 0.84 -10.64 14.61
N ARG A 236 0.97 -11.93 14.29
CA ARG A 236 -0.15 -12.74 13.76
C ARG A 236 -1.30 -12.84 14.77
N LEU A 237 -0.98 -13.06 16.04
CA LEU A 237 -2.00 -13.16 17.09
C LEU A 237 -2.73 -11.84 17.29
N ASN A 238 -2.02 -10.72 17.15
CA ASN A 238 -2.59 -9.37 17.20
C ASN A 238 -3.60 -9.15 16.07
N LEU A 239 -3.26 -9.54 14.84
CA LEU A 239 -4.19 -9.45 13.71
C LEU A 239 -5.41 -10.36 13.90
N LEU A 240 -5.18 -11.62 14.28
CA LEU A 240 -6.24 -12.62 14.48
C LEU A 240 -7.28 -12.17 15.53
N ILE A 241 -6.80 -11.75 16.71
CA ILE A 241 -7.68 -11.33 17.82
C ILE A 241 -8.24 -9.93 17.59
N GLY A 242 -7.40 -9.00 17.11
CA GLY A 242 -7.76 -7.58 17.01
C GLY A 242 -8.75 -7.29 15.88
N MET A 243 -8.59 -7.94 14.72
CA MET A 243 -9.32 -7.55 13.50
C MET A 243 -10.06 -8.70 12.83
N LEU A 244 -9.62 -9.94 12.99
CA LEU A 244 -10.23 -11.10 12.30
C LEU A 244 -11.15 -11.93 13.21
N HIS A 245 -11.61 -11.32 14.31
CA HIS A 245 -12.57 -11.87 15.26
C HIS A 245 -12.25 -13.30 15.74
N PHE A 246 -10.97 -13.67 15.77
CA PHE A 246 -10.57 -14.96 16.31
C PHE A 246 -10.86 -15.01 17.80
N SER A 247 -11.44 -16.12 18.28
CA SER A 247 -11.86 -16.23 19.68
C SER A 247 -10.67 -16.19 20.64
N PRO A 248 -10.61 -15.22 21.58
CA PRO A 248 -9.59 -15.22 22.62
C PRO A 248 -9.62 -16.49 23.48
N THR A 249 -10.82 -17.02 23.73
CA THR A 249 -10.99 -18.27 24.50
C THR A 249 -10.34 -19.45 23.77
N ALA A 250 -10.55 -19.57 22.45
CA ALA A 250 -9.91 -20.60 21.64
C ALA A 250 -8.38 -20.44 21.61
N LEU A 251 -7.89 -19.20 21.52
CA LEU A 251 -6.46 -18.91 21.62
C LEU A 251 -5.87 -19.36 22.96
N PHE A 252 -6.50 -19.01 24.07
CA PHE A 252 -6.03 -19.39 25.41
C PHE A 252 -6.12 -20.89 25.65
N HIS A 253 -7.12 -21.56 25.09
CA HIS A 253 -7.23 -23.02 25.10
C HIS A 253 -6.01 -23.68 24.46
N LYS A 254 -5.62 -23.22 23.26
CA LYS A 254 -4.43 -23.71 22.57
C LYS A 254 -3.12 -23.35 23.28
N ILE A 255 -3.02 -22.16 23.88
CA ILE A 255 -1.85 -21.75 24.68
C ILE A 255 -1.62 -22.69 25.88
N ARG A 256 -2.69 -23.24 26.47
CA ARG A 256 -2.59 -24.24 27.54
C ARG A 256 -2.20 -25.64 27.08
N GLY A 257 -1.98 -25.84 25.77
CA GLY A 257 -1.60 -27.13 25.18
C GLY A 257 -2.76 -28.00 24.74
N ASN A 258 -4.00 -27.49 24.80
CA ASN A 258 -5.16 -28.24 24.36
C ASN A 258 -5.34 -28.15 22.83
N ALA A 259 -6.15 -29.06 22.27
CA ALA A 259 -6.45 -29.07 20.83
C ALA A 259 -7.21 -27.81 20.38
N GLU A 260 -6.94 -27.39 19.16
CA GLU A 260 -7.64 -26.31 18.44
C GLU A 260 -8.90 -26.81 17.71
N PHE A 261 -9.00 -28.12 17.48
CA PHE A 261 -10.13 -28.77 16.83
C PHE A 261 -11.07 -29.40 17.86
N TYR A 262 -12.28 -29.74 17.41
CA TYR A 262 -13.25 -30.47 18.22
C TYR A 262 -12.74 -31.87 18.58
N GLU A 263 -13.24 -32.42 19.68
CA GLU A 263 -12.85 -33.74 20.17
C GLU A 263 -13.19 -34.84 19.16
N GLY A 264 -12.20 -35.67 18.80
CA GLY A 264 -12.35 -36.73 17.78
C GLY A 264 -12.08 -36.30 16.34
N ALA A 265 -11.69 -35.04 16.09
CA ALA A 265 -11.20 -34.65 14.77
C ALA A 265 -9.90 -35.41 14.41
N PRO A 266 -9.78 -36.00 13.21
CA PRO A 266 -8.57 -36.71 12.78
C PRO A 266 -7.47 -35.71 12.39
N SER A 267 -6.92 -35.01 13.37
CA SER A 267 -5.89 -33.98 13.19
C SER A 267 -4.80 -34.10 14.23
N VAL A 268 -3.55 -33.91 13.80
CA VAL A 268 -2.36 -33.85 14.67
C VAL A 268 -2.18 -32.44 15.25
N GLY A 269 -2.87 -31.44 14.68
CA GLY A 269 -2.73 -30.04 15.05
C GLY A 269 -1.44 -29.39 14.53
N ASP A 270 -1.28 -28.12 14.87
CA ASP A 270 -0.06 -27.35 14.57
C ASP A 270 0.30 -26.39 15.72
N VAL A 271 1.40 -25.64 15.59
CA VAL A 271 1.85 -24.63 16.54
C VAL A 271 0.96 -23.38 16.52
N LEU A 272 0.99 -22.64 17.62
CA LEU A 272 0.20 -21.41 17.83
C LEU A 272 0.34 -20.39 16.69
N SER A 273 1.54 -20.25 16.13
CA SER A 273 1.84 -19.29 15.06
C SER A 273 1.25 -19.65 13.69
N HIS A 274 0.63 -20.83 13.53
CA HIS A 274 0.04 -21.26 12.26
C HIS A 274 -1.49 -21.23 12.27
N ILE A 275 -2.12 -20.88 13.40
CA ILE A 275 -3.58 -20.76 13.49
C ILE A 275 -4.12 -19.85 12.39
N CYS A 276 -5.14 -20.30 11.69
CA CYS A 276 -5.87 -19.54 10.69
C CYS A 276 -7.30 -19.26 11.14
N THR A 277 -7.93 -18.25 10.53
CA THR A 277 -9.34 -17.94 10.72
C THR A 277 -9.96 -17.61 9.37
N LEU A 278 -11.25 -17.89 9.25
CA LEU A 278 -12.10 -17.38 8.19
C LEU A 278 -13.09 -16.46 8.86
N CYS A 279 -13.01 -15.17 8.54
CA CYS A 279 -13.94 -14.17 9.04
C CYS A 279 -15.00 -13.91 7.96
N PRO A 280 -16.20 -14.51 8.07
CA PRO A 280 -17.27 -14.18 7.15
C PRO A 280 -17.71 -12.73 7.37
N HIS A 281 -18.17 -12.07 6.30
CA HIS A 281 -18.87 -10.80 6.44
C HIS A 281 -20.19 -11.06 7.17
N GLU A 282 -20.30 -10.66 8.43
CA GLU A 282 -21.61 -10.58 9.10
C GLU A 282 -22.41 -9.49 8.38
N GLN A 283 -23.60 -9.83 7.88
CA GLN A 283 -24.50 -8.90 7.19
C GLN A 283 -25.11 -7.89 8.16
#